data_AF-A0A259LMM4-F1
#
_entry.id   AF-A0A259LMM4-F1
#
_cell.length_a   1.000
_cell.length_b   1.000
_cell.length_c   1.000
_cell.angle_alpha   90.00
_cell.angle_beta   90.00
_cell.angle_gamma   90.00
#
_symmetry.space_group_name_H-M   'P 1'
#
loop_
_entity.id
_entity.type
_entity.pdbx_description
1 polymer ?
#
loop_
_entity_poly.entity_id
_entity_poly.type
_entity_poly.pdbx_seq_one_letter_code
_entity_poly.pdbx_strand_id
1 'polypeptide(L)'
;MASFERYIRAATRENTRRGYRAAIEHYEATWGGFLPATPDSLARYLADHAETHSIATLRQRLAALARWHRDQGFPDPTKAPLVRSVLKGIREEHPSRPRQAKALAVAQLQQMDQWLVASIQNARDKGDARLGALLRDRALVLLGFWRAFRGDELCRLRIEDLTITPGVGLSVYLARSKGDRQARGRTYKVPALQYCCPVEACQDWLAHLGENDGPVFRHINRWGHIGDTALHPDSIARLFRRVLKDAGVEAADTFSGHSFRRGFATWATSSGWDTKALMEYVGWRDAQSALRYVESDSPFSHALKQIPAPETSQGAPRLVPPSSAKSRKLIVEVALEGQKPRSRKPDQAREAIEAHCLRPFKSHRQKGGAYQIRVEANTDDQLEEQLYELIDEMHQIASDKGCWIEIMITDPATGETWD
;
A
#
# COMPACT_ATOMS: atom_id res chain seq x y z
N MET A 1 3.73 -7.21 -44.54
CA MET A 1 2.66 -7.04 -43.52
C MET A 1 3.19 -6.81 -42.09
N ALA A 2 4.44 -7.17 -41.75
CA ALA A 2 4.96 -7.07 -40.37
C ALA A 2 5.32 -5.65 -39.83
N SER A 3 5.53 -4.63 -40.68
CA SER A 3 5.95 -3.30 -40.19
C SER A 3 4.78 -2.47 -39.65
N PHE A 4 3.64 -2.42 -40.35
CA PHE A 4 2.46 -1.64 -39.96
C PHE A 4 1.91 -2.08 -38.60
N GLU A 5 1.63 -3.38 -38.42
CA GLU A 5 1.16 -3.91 -37.13
C GLU A 5 2.15 -3.66 -36.01
N ARG A 6 3.46 -3.74 -36.28
CA ARG A 6 4.51 -3.44 -35.29
C ARG A 6 4.40 -2.00 -34.79
N TYR A 7 4.20 -1.03 -35.68
CA TYR A 7 4.05 0.38 -35.29
C TYR A 7 2.74 0.64 -34.55
N ILE A 8 1.63 0.01 -34.96
CA ILE A 8 0.36 0.08 -34.24
C ILE A 8 0.50 -0.50 -32.82
N ARG A 9 1.16 -1.66 -32.68
CA ARG A 9 1.44 -2.27 -31.37
C ARG A 9 2.34 -1.38 -30.51
N ALA A 10 3.34 -0.72 -31.11
CA ALA A 10 4.28 0.16 -30.42
C ALA A 10 3.64 1.49 -29.94
N ALA A 11 2.51 1.91 -30.52
CA ALA A 11 1.81 3.13 -30.14
C ALA A 11 1.16 3.04 -28.74
N THR A 12 0.84 1.84 -28.27
CA THR A 12 0.23 1.60 -26.95
C THR A 12 1.14 0.75 -26.08
N ARG A 13 1.30 1.14 -24.81
CA ARG A 13 2.13 0.39 -23.85
C ARG A 13 1.57 -1.00 -23.63
N GLU A 14 2.44 -2.00 -23.47
CA GLU A 14 2.04 -3.41 -23.28
C GLU A 14 1.11 -3.58 -22.06
N ASN A 15 1.42 -2.94 -20.93
CA ASN A 15 0.53 -2.98 -19.75
C ASN A 15 -0.86 -2.39 -20.04
N THR A 16 -0.94 -1.33 -20.84
CA THR A 16 -2.22 -0.73 -21.24
C THR A 16 -2.99 -1.68 -22.17
N ARG A 17 -2.30 -2.34 -23.12
CA ARG A 17 -2.91 -3.36 -24.00
C ARG A 17 -3.44 -4.55 -23.21
N ARG A 18 -2.65 -5.10 -22.28
CA ARG A 18 -3.07 -6.20 -21.40
C ARG A 18 -4.26 -5.82 -20.54
N GLY A 19 -4.21 -4.65 -19.89
CA GLY A 19 -5.31 -4.15 -19.07
C GLY A 19 -6.58 -3.87 -19.88
N TYR A 20 -6.47 -3.41 -21.13
CA TYR A 20 -7.62 -3.19 -21.99
C TYR A 20 -8.23 -4.50 -22.48
N ARG A 21 -7.39 -5.45 -22.90
CA ARG A 21 -7.83 -6.80 -23.26
C ARG A 21 -8.60 -7.46 -22.11
N ALA A 22 -8.03 -7.47 -20.91
CA ALA A 22 -8.67 -8.05 -19.74
C ALA A 22 -9.99 -7.36 -19.39
N ALA A 23 -10.10 -6.04 -19.58
CA ALA A 23 -11.34 -5.31 -19.36
C ALA A 23 -12.43 -5.67 -20.38
N ILE A 24 -12.06 -5.84 -21.66
CA ILE A 24 -12.96 -6.26 -22.73
C ILE A 24 -13.43 -7.69 -22.50
N GLU A 25 -12.50 -8.62 -22.27
CA GLU A 25 -12.79 -10.03 -21.95
C GLU A 25 -13.71 -10.15 -20.73
N HIS A 26 -13.46 -9.35 -19.69
CA HIS A 26 -14.34 -9.35 -18.53
C HIS A 26 -15.73 -8.80 -18.82
N TYR A 27 -15.85 -7.77 -19.65
CA TYR A 27 -17.15 -7.22 -20.00
C TYR A 27 -17.98 -8.23 -20.82
N GLU A 28 -17.38 -8.84 -21.84
CA GLU A 28 -18.07 -9.77 -22.74
C GLU A 28 -18.25 -11.17 -22.12
N ALA A 29 -17.18 -11.78 -21.63
CA ALA A 29 -17.18 -13.18 -21.23
C ALA A 29 -17.51 -13.39 -19.75
N THR A 30 -17.08 -12.49 -18.86
CA THR A 30 -17.31 -12.66 -17.40
C THR A 30 -18.64 -12.06 -16.95
N TRP A 31 -18.96 -10.85 -17.39
CA TRP A 31 -20.21 -10.18 -17.02
C TRP A 31 -21.36 -10.51 -17.98
N GLY A 32 -21.07 -10.85 -19.24
CA GLY A 32 -22.09 -11.18 -20.25
C GLY A 32 -22.63 -9.96 -21.01
N GLY A 33 -21.87 -8.87 -21.06
CA GLY A 33 -22.19 -7.70 -21.85
C GLY A 33 -21.97 -7.92 -23.34
N PHE A 34 -22.69 -7.18 -24.18
CA PHE A 34 -22.53 -7.24 -25.63
C PHE A 34 -21.85 -5.98 -26.14
N LEU A 35 -20.88 -6.14 -27.03
CA LEU A 35 -20.26 -5.05 -27.77
C LEU A 35 -20.85 -4.99 -29.20
N PRO A 36 -21.18 -3.79 -29.73
CA PRO A 36 -21.06 -2.47 -29.11
C PRO A 36 -22.01 -2.27 -27.92
N ALA A 37 -21.50 -1.66 -26.86
CA ALA A 37 -22.22 -1.43 -25.62
C ALA A 37 -23.15 -0.21 -25.73
N THR A 38 -24.26 -0.24 -24.99
CA THR A 38 -25.14 0.92 -24.79
C THR A 38 -24.78 1.67 -23.51
N PRO A 39 -25.10 2.97 -23.39
CA PRO A 39 -24.95 3.70 -22.13
C PRO A 39 -25.56 2.98 -20.92
N ASP A 40 -26.75 2.40 -21.07
CA ASP A 40 -27.44 1.63 -20.04
C ASP A 40 -26.69 0.37 -19.63
N SER A 41 -26.16 -0.39 -20.61
CA SER A 41 -25.37 -1.59 -20.31
C SER A 41 -24.09 -1.25 -19.54
N LEU A 42 -23.43 -0.14 -19.89
CA LEU A 42 -22.25 0.34 -19.17
C LEU A 42 -22.60 0.84 -17.77
N ALA A 43 -23.72 1.53 -17.62
CA ALA A 43 -24.21 1.99 -16.33
C ALA A 43 -24.47 0.82 -15.37
N ARG A 44 -25.16 -0.23 -15.84
CA ARG A 44 -25.38 -1.46 -15.07
C ARG A 44 -24.07 -2.16 -14.73
N TYR A 45 -23.19 -2.35 -15.71
CA TYR A 45 -21.89 -2.96 -15.50
C TYR A 45 -21.08 -2.27 -14.39
N LEU A 46 -21.10 -0.94 -14.34
CA LEU A 46 -20.43 -0.18 -13.30
C LEU A 46 -21.08 -0.36 -11.93
N ALA A 47 -22.41 -0.32 -11.87
CA ALA A 47 -23.16 -0.49 -10.63
C ALA A 47 -22.94 -1.89 -10.03
N ASP A 48 -23.01 -2.95 -10.84
CA ASP A 48 -22.81 -4.34 -10.41
C ASP A 48 -21.40 -4.59 -9.82
N HIS A 49 -20.43 -3.75 -10.19
CA HIS A 49 -19.04 -3.86 -9.72
C HIS A 49 -18.63 -2.74 -8.76
N ALA A 50 -19.57 -1.91 -8.31
CA ALA A 50 -19.30 -0.76 -7.45
C ALA A 50 -18.71 -1.17 -6.10
N GLU A 51 -19.23 -2.26 -5.52
CA GLU A 51 -18.79 -2.76 -4.21
C GLU A 51 -17.47 -3.55 -4.29
N THR A 52 -17.21 -4.21 -5.41
CA THR A 52 -16.06 -5.12 -5.58
C THR A 52 -14.83 -4.45 -6.18
N HIS A 53 -15.00 -3.35 -6.90
CA HIS A 53 -13.91 -2.69 -7.63
C HIS A 53 -13.77 -1.22 -7.24
N SER A 54 -12.52 -0.78 -7.10
CA SER A 54 -12.24 0.64 -6.90
C SER A 54 -12.66 1.48 -8.12
N ILE A 55 -13.05 2.73 -7.87
CA ILE A 55 -13.39 3.72 -8.91
C ILE A 55 -12.29 3.85 -9.98
N ALA A 56 -11.03 3.75 -9.57
CA ALA A 56 -9.90 3.78 -10.50
C ALA A 56 -9.93 2.60 -11.48
N THR A 57 -10.29 1.41 -11.00
CA THR A 57 -10.43 0.20 -11.82
C THR A 57 -11.63 0.31 -12.76
N LEU A 58 -12.79 0.77 -12.25
CA LEU A 58 -13.98 1.00 -13.07
C LEU A 58 -13.72 2.02 -14.20
N ARG A 59 -13.01 3.11 -13.90
CA ARG A 59 -12.59 4.09 -14.92
C ARG A 59 -11.63 3.51 -15.95
N GLN A 60 -10.71 2.64 -15.54
CA GLN A 60 -9.79 1.96 -16.46
C GLN A 60 -10.54 1.01 -17.39
N ARG A 61 -11.52 0.25 -16.86
CA ARG A 61 -12.39 -0.63 -17.65
C ARG A 61 -13.21 0.17 -18.66
N LEU A 62 -13.81 1.28 -18.26
CA LEU A 62 -14.49 2.19 -19.18
C LEU A 62 -13.55 2.74 -20.26
N ALA A 63 -12.33 3.13 -19.91
CA ALA A 63 -11.37 3.63 -20.90
C ALA A 63 -11.04 2.54 -21.96
N ALA A 64 -10.98 1.27 -21.55
CA ALA A 64 -10.80 0.15 -22.45
C ALA A 64 -12.01 -0.03 -23.39
N LEU A 65 -13.23 -0.01 -22.84
CA LEU A 65 -14.47 -0.11 -23.64
C LEU A 65 -14.62 1.07 -24.60
N ALA A 66 -14.33 2.29 -24.15
CA ALA A 66 -14.30 3.49 -24.98
C ALA A 66 -13.28 3.36 -26.13
N ARG A 67 -12.12 2.77 -25.84
CA ARG A 67 -11.08 2.52 -26.86
C ARG A 67 -11.55 1.48 -27.87
N TRP A 68 -12.17 0.39 -27.42
CA TRP A 68 -12.75 -0.62 -28.30
C TRP A 68 -13.75 0.00 -29.27
N HIS A 69 -14.69 0.83 -28.80
CA HIS A 69 -15.70 1.46 -29.66
C HIS A 69 -15.04 2.33 -30.74
N ARG A 70 -14.09 3.19 -30.35
CA ARG A 70 -13.37 4.05 -31.30
C ARG A 70 -12.56 3.25 -32.31
N ASP A 71 -11.87 2.19 -31.88
CA ASP A 71 -11.07 1.35 -32.76
C ASP A 71 -11.94 0.57 -33.76
N GLN A 72 -13.19 0.26 -33.40
CA GLN A 72 -14.18 -0.39 -34.26
C GLN A 72 -15.08 0.60 -35.04
N GLY A 73 -14.85 1.92 -34.90
CA GLY A 73 -15.62 2.95 -35.60
C GLY A 73 -17.01 3.27 -35.03
N PHE A 74 -17.35 2.78 -33.83
CA PHE A 74 -18.60 3.08 -33.15
C PHE A 74 -18.52 4.39 -32.32
N PRO A 75 -19.66 5.08 -32.10
CA PRO A 75 -19.76 6.15 -31.11
C PRO A 75 -19.32 5.66 -29.72
N ASP A 76 -18.77 6.57 -28.90
CA ASP A 76 -18.28 6.26 -27.56
C ASP A 76 -19.41 6.36 -26.51
N PRO A 77 -20.03 5.26 -26.06
CA PRO A 77 -21.14 5.28 -25.11
C PRO A 77 -20.69 5.66 -23.69
N THR A 78 -19.38 5.60 -23.36
CA THR A 78 -18.90 5.84 -21.99
C THR A 78 -19.01 7.31 -21.58
N LYS A 79 -19.23 8.21 -22.54
CA LYS A 79 -19.36 9.64 -22.31
C LYS A 79 -20.78 10.09 -22.00
N ALA A 80 -21.77 9.20 -22.11
CA ALA A 80 -23.17 9.50 -21.86
C ALA A 80 -23.40 10.06 -20.44
N PRO A 81 -24.36 10.99 -20.24
CA PRO A 81 -24.67 11.55 -18.92
C PRO A 81 -24.97 10.47 -17.88
N LEU A 82 -25.73 9.43 -18.25
CA LEU A 82 -26.06 8.30 -17.37
C LEU A 82 -24.81 7.64 -16.77
N VAL A 83 -23.82 7.31 -17.61
CA VAL A 83 -22.56 6.67 -17.19
C VAL A 83 -21.78 7.57 -16.23
N ARG A 84 -21.77 8.89 -16.48
CA ARG A 84 -21.11 9.86 -15.60
C ARG A 84 -21.83 9.99 -14.25
N SER A 85 -23.16 9.99 -14.26
CA SER A 85 -23.99 10.04 -13.06
C SER A 85 -23.78 8.81 -12.20
N VAL A 86 -23.74 7.60 -12.78
CA VAL A 86 -23.42 6.37 -12.04
C VAL A 86 -22.02 6.42 -11.43
N LEU A 87 -20.99 6.83 -12.18
CA LEU A 87 -19.64 7.01 -11.61
C LEU A 87 -19.57 8.09 -10.51
N LYS A 88 -20.48 9.06 -10.52
CA LYS A 88 -20.60 10.05 -9.44
C LYS A 88 -21.25 9.37 -8.24
N GLY A 89 -22.39 8.71 -8.40
CA GLY A 89 -23.07 7.97 -7.34
C GLY A 89 -22.17 6.95 -6.66
N ILE A 90 -21.46 6.12 -7.42
CA ILE A 90 -20.47 5.16 -6.88
C ILE A 90 -19.40 5.85 -6.01
N ARG A 91 -19.02 7.10 -6.33
CA ARG A 91 -18.04 7.84 -5.53
C ARG A 91 -18.61 8.32 -4.20
N GLU A 92 -19.87 8.78 -4.21
CA GLU A 92 -20.54 9.26 -3.01
C GLU A 92 -20.86 8.08 -2.07
N GLU A 93 -21.37 6.96 -2.61
CA GLU A 93 -21.77 5.78 -1.84
C GLU A 93 -20.58 4.90 -1.39
N HIS A 94 -19.50 4.86 -2.18
CA HIS A 94 -18.32 4.04 -1.88
C HIS A 94 -17.05 4.90 -1.82
N PRO A 95 -16.92 5.78 -0.80
CA PRO A 95 -15.74 6.61 -0.63
C PRO A 95 -14.53 5.72 -0.29
N SER A 96 -13.63 5.54 -1.26
CA SER A 96 -12.38 4.81 -1.03
C SER A 96 -11.26 5.77 -0.63
N ARG A 97 -10.64 5.56 0.54
CA ARG A 97 -9.39 6.25 0.90
C ARG A 97 -8.27 5.83 -0.08
N PRO A 98 -7.57 6.77 -0.74
CA PRO A 98 -6.48 6.42 -1.65
C PRO A 98 -5.37 5.65 -0.93
N ARG A 99 -5.26 4.35 -1.20
CA ARG A 99 -4.17 3.52 -0.64
C ARG A 99 -2.89 3.80 -1.42
N GLN A 100 -1.92 4.42 -0.75
CA GLN A 100 -0.58 4.59 -1.28
C GLN A 100 0.32 3.45 -0.78
N ALA A 101 1.27 2.98 -1.59
CA ALA A 101 2.21 1.94 -1.20
C ALA A 101 3.01 2.37 0.04
N LYS A 102 3.26 1.49 1.01
CA LYS A 102 4.08 1.80 2.20
C LYS A 102 5.47 2.28 1.78
N ALA A 103 5.96 3.37 2.37
CA ALA A 103 7.32 3.88 2.12
C ALA A 103 8.33 2.91 2.75
N LEU A 104 9.37 2.53 2.00
CA LEU A 104 10.51 1.80 2.58
C LEU A 104 11.35 2.78 3.40
N ALA A 105 11.46 2.58 4.71
CA ALA A 105 12.33 3.41 5.54
C ALA A 105 13.81 3.07 5.30
N VAL A 106 14.70 4.05 5.47
CA VAL A 106 16.15 3.81 5.31
C VAL A 106 16.67 2.78 6.32
N ALA A 107 16.15 2.76 7.55
CA ALA A 107 16.50 1.72 8.53
C ALA A 107 16.15 0.31 8.03
N GLN A 108 14.99 0.14 7.38
CA GLN A 108 14.58 -1.14 6.79
C GLN A 108 15.45 -1.51 5.58
N LEU A 109 15.84 -0.53 4.76
CA LEU A 109 16.78 -0.72 3.66
C LEU A 109 18.15 -1.18 4.18
N GLN A 110 18.65 -0.57 5.25
CA GLN A 110 19.92 -0.93 5.89
C GLN A 110 19.88 -2.33 6.49
N GLN A 111 18.83 -2.68 7.24
CA GLN A 111 18.62 -4.02 7.78
C GLN A 111 18.64 -5.08 6.67
N MET A 112 17.93 -4.81 5.57
CA MET A 112 17.89 -5.68 4.41
C MET A 112 19.25 -5.81 3.71
N ASP A 113 19.97 -4.70 3.51
CA ASP A 113 21.29 -4.71 2.87
C ASP A 113 22.32 -5.45 3.72
N GLN A 114 22.31 -5.28 5.04
CA GLN A 114 23.17 -6.03 5.97
C GLN A 114 22.93 -7.54 5.86
N TRP A 115 21.67 -7.97 5.84
CA TRP A 115 21.32 -9.38 5.66
C TRP A 115 21.78 -9.91 4.29
N LEU A 116 21.60 -9.13 3.21
CA LEU A 116 22.05 -9.51 1.86
C LEU A 116 23.57 -9.63 1.79
N VAL A 117 24.32 -8.68 2.34
CA VAL A 117 25.79 -8.72 2.36
C VAL A 117 26.30 -9.97 3.08
N ALA A 118 25.75 -10.27 4.27
CA ALA A 118 26.10 -11.48 5.01
C ALA A 118 25.74 -12.76 4.23
N SER A 119 24.58 -12.79 3.59
CA SER A 119 24.11 -13.92 2.80
C SER A 119 24.95 -14.14 1.53
N ILE A 120 25.37 -13.05 0.87
CA ILE A 120 26.26 -13.08 -0.30
C ILE A 120 27.62 -13.66 0.10
N GLN A 121 28.18 -13.22 1.23
CA GLN A 121 29.46 -13.75 1.71
C GLN A 121 29.36 -15.25 2.00
N ASN A 122 28.33 -15.68 2.74
CA ASN A 122 28.08 -17.09 3.04
C ASN A 122 27.91 -17.94 1.76
N ALA A 123 27.18 -17.41 0.78
CA ALA A 123 26.98 -18.07 -0.51
C ALA A 123 28.28 -18.18 -1.33
N ARG A 124 29.15 -17.17 -1.28
CA ARG A 124 30.49 -17.22 -1.90
C ARG A 124 31.34 -18.30 -1.25
N ASP A 125 31.39 -18.33 0.08
CA ASP A 125 32.24 -19.26 0.83
C ASP A 125 31.83 -20.73 0.60
N LYS A 126 30.54 -20.98 0.37
CA LYS A 126 29.99 -22.34 0.18
C LYS A 126 29.75 -22.74 -1.27
N GLY A 127 29.96 -21.84 -2.23
CA GLY A 127 29.58 -22.08 -3.62
C GLY A 127 28.08 -22.31 -3.80
N ASP A 128 27.24 -21.57 -3.07
CA ASP A 128 25.77 -21.73 -3.10
C ASP A 128 25.19 -21.18 -4.42
N ALA A 129 24.35 -21.99 -5.07
CA ALA A 129 23.64 -21.62 -6.30
C ALA A 129 22.78 -20.35 -6.18
N ARG A 130 22.45 -19.91 -4.96
CA ARG A 130 21.70 -18.68 -4.70
C ARG A 130 22.52 -17.40 -4.85
N LEU A 131 23.85 -17.49 -4.98
CA LEU A 131 24.75 -16.33 -5.03
C LEU A 131 24.28 -15.27 -6.05
N GLY A 132 24.01 -15.69 -7.30
CA GLY A 132 23.54 -14.77 -8.35
C GLY A 132 22.20 -14.12 -8.00
N ALA A 133 21.29 -14.85 -7.35
CA ALA A 133 20.01 -14.30 -6.92
C ALA A 133 20.18 -13.23 -5.85
N LEU A 134 21.06 -13.44 -4.87
CA LEU A 134 21.33 -12.49 -3.80
C LEU A 134 22.00 -11.21 -4.33
N LEU A 135 22.99 -11.36 -5.22
CA LEU A 135 23.67 -10.24 -5.88
C LEU A 135 22.69 -9.39 -6.70
N ARG A 136 21.87 -10.04 -7.54
CA ARG A 136 20.82 -9.39 -8.32
C ARG A 136 19.83 -8.65 -7.42
N ASP A 137 19.35 -9.31 -6.37
CA ASP A 137 18.31 -8.77 -5.49
C ASP A 137 18.83 -7.51 -4.75
N ARG A 138 20.09 -7.53 -4.29
CA ARG A 138 20.77 -6.37 -3.70
C ARG A 138 20.87 -5.22 -4.69
N ALA A 139 21.41 -5.46 -5.89
CA ALA A 139 21.54 -4.45 -6.93
C ALA A 139 20.17 -3.83 -7.31
N LEU A 140 19.15 -4.66 -7.46
CA LEU A 140 17.80 -4.24 -7.84
C LEU A 140 17.17 -3.33 -6.80
N VAL A 141 17.21 -3.72 -5.51
CA VAL A 141 16.56 -2.93 -4.46
C VAL A 141 17.31 -1.63 -4.22
N LEU A 142 18.64 -1.65 -4.14
CA LEU A 142 19.44 -0.45 -3.89
C LEU A 142 19.32 0.55 -5.04
N LEU A 143 19.43 0.09 -6.30
CA LEU A 143 19.24 0.96 -7.46
C LEU A 143 17.80 1.47 -7.54
N GLY A 144 16.82 0.60 -7.30
CA GLY A 144 15.40 0.94 -7.28
C GLY A 144 15.09 2.04 -6.27
N PHE A 145 15.62 1.92 -5.04
CA PHE A 145 15.47 2.90 -3.98
C PHE A 145 16.20 4.19 -4.30
N TRP A 146 17.53 4.17 -4.40
CA TRP A 146 18.33 5.39 -4.50
C TRP A 146 18.09 6.18 -5.78
N ARG A 147 17.64 5.54 -6.86
CA ARG A 147 17.24 6.22 -8.09
C ARG A 147 15.73 6.43 -8.19
N ALA A 148 14.96 5.93 -7.24
CA ALA A 148 13.51 6.04 -7.23
C ALA A 148 12.86 5.49 -8.52
N PHE A 149 13.48 4.49 -9.14
CA PHE A 149 13.00 3.90 -10.38
C PHE A 149 11.69 3.13 -10.16
N ARG A 150 10.83 3.11 -11.17
CA ARG A 150 9.66 2.23 -11.18
C ARG A 150 10.11 0.79 -11.46
N GLY A 151 9.32 -0.18 -10.99
CA GLY A 151 9.58 -1.59 -11.28
C GLY A 151 9.70 -1.87 -12.79
N ASP A 152 8.84 -1.26 -13.62
CA ASP A 152 8.92 -1.42 -15.08
C ASP A 152 10.13 -0.71 -15.72
N GLU A 153 10.71 0.30 -15.06
CA GLU A 153 11.94 0.95 -15.49
C GLU A 153 13.15 0.06 -15.17
N LEU A 154 13.19 -0.55 -13.97
CA LEU A 154 14.23 -1.52 -13.58
C LEU A 154 14.28 -2.71 -14.54
N CYS A 155 13.14 -3.31 -14.86
CA CYS A 155 13.05 -4.45 -15.79
C CYS A 155 13.49 -4.13 -17.22
N ARG A 156 13.60 -2.85 -17.60
CA ARG A 156 14.01 -2.42 -18.95
C ARG A 156 15.48 -1.98 -19.03
N LEU A 157 16.20 -1.98 -17.92
CA LEU A 157 17.62 -1.63 -17.92
C LEU A 157 18.41 -2.66 -18.73
N ARG A 158 19.34 -2.15 -19.54
CA ARG A 158 20.23 -2.95 -20.39
C ARG A 158 21.68 -2.69 -19.99
N ILE A 159 22.52 -3.71 -20.03
CA ILE A 159 23.91 -3.63 -19.54
C ILE A 159 24.68 -2.58 -20.34
N GLU A 160 24.49 -2.54 -21.66
CA GLU A 160 25.13 -1.57 -22.55
C GLU A 160 24.72 -0.10 -22.29
N ASP A 161 23.60 0.12 -21.59
CA ASP A 161 23.09 1.44 -21.23
C ASP A 161 23.57 1.90 -19.84
N LEU A 162 24.38 1.10 -19.15
CA LEU A 162 24.97 1.40 -17.84
C LEU A 162 26.44 1.79 -17.99
N THR A 163 26.84 2.84 -17.28
CA THR A 163 28.23 3.25 -17.16
C THR A 163 28.58 3.40 -15.68
N ILE A 164 29.42 2.50 -15.17
CA ILE A 164 29.90 2.52 -13.79
C ILE A 164 31.28 3.17 -13.75
N THR A 165 31.44 4.16 -12.88
CA THR A 165 32.73 4.67 -12.46
C THR A 165 32.92 4.30 -10.99
N PRO A 166 33.73 3.28 -10.67
CA PRO A 166 33.90 2.77 -9.31
C PRO A 166 34.25 3.90 -8.32
N GLY A 167 33.61 3.90 -7.15
CA GLY A 167 33.78 4.93 -6.12
C GLY A 167 33.20 6.32 -6.45
N VAL A 168 32.74 6.55 -7.68
CA VAL A 168 32.20 7.85 -8.12
C VAL A 168 30.69 7.78 -8.33
N GLY A 169 30.23 6.88 -9.20
CA GLY A 169 28.82 6.86 -9.57
C GLY A 169 28.47 5.88 -10.69
N LEU A 170 27.16 5.76 -10.90
CA LEU A 170 26.53 5.00 -11.97
C LEU A 170 25.70 5.94 -12.84
N SER A 171 25.92 5.91 -14.15
CA SER A 171 25.04 6.51 -15.14
C SER A 171 24.18 5.44 -15.80
N VAL A 172 22.90 5.71 -15.98
CA VAL A 172 21.91 4.78 -16.52
C VAL A 172 21.12 5.49 -17.62
N TYR A 173 21.25 5.06 -18.86
CA TYR A 173 20.39 5.50 -19.94
C TYR A 173 19.09 4.69 -19.96
N LEU A 174 17.97 5.39 -20.07
CA LEU A 174 16.64 4.79 -20.23
C LEU A 174 16.01 5.35 -21.50
N ALA A 175 15.89 4.51 -22.54
CA ALA A 175 15.34 4.92 -23.83
C ALA A 175 13.87 5.40 -23.75
N ARG A 176 13.10 4.93 -22.76
CA ARG A 176 11.71 5.37 -22.54
C ARG A 176 11.36 5.41 -21.04
N SER A 177 10.65 6.46 -20.65
CA SER A 177 10.06 6.61 -19.30
C SER A 177 8.56 6.91 -19.35
N LYS A 178 7.85 6.83 -18.22
CA LYS A 178 6.39 7.12 -18.17
C LYS A 178 6.04 8.53 -18.64
N GLY A 179 6.92 9.51 -18.40
CA GLY A 179 6.72 10.89 -18.80
C GLY A 179 7.21 11.21 -20.21
N ASP A 180 8.03 10.35 -20.83
CA ASP A 180 8.66 10.65 -22.12
C ASP A 180 7.74 10.32 -23.31
N ARG A 181 6.91 11.30 -23.69
CA ARG A 181 5.98 11.19 -24.82
C ARG A 181 6.67 11.18 -26.19
N GLN A 182 7.90 11.70 -26.28
CA GLN A 182 8.65 11.82 -27.54
C GLN A 182 9.71 10.71 -27.71
N ALA A 183 9.86 9.83 -26.71
CA ALA A 183 10.84 8.73 -26.72
C ALA A 183 12.29 9.20 -26.99
N ARG A 184 12.67 10.36 -26.44
CA ARG A 184 14.05 10.88 -26.51
C ARG A 184 15.01 10.11 -25.61
N GLY A 185 14.46 9.38 -24.62
CA GLY A 185 15.23 8.75 -23.57
C GLY A 185 15.79 9.77 -22.58
N ARG A 186 16.35 9.26 -21.48
CA ARG A 186 16.96 10.09 -20.45
C ARG A 186 18.08 9.33 -19.74
N THR A 187 19.20 10.03 -19.53
CA THR A 187 20.27 9.54 -18.66
C THR A 187 20.03 9.98 -17.22
N TYR A 188 20.26 9.05 -16.31
CA TYR A 188 20.10 9.21 -14.89
C TYR A 188 21.43 8.93 -14.20
N LYS A 189 21.75 9.70 -13.16
CA LYS A 189 22.98 9.52 -12.40
C LYS A 189 22.65 9.15 -10.96
N VAL A 190 23.45 8.26 -10.39
CA VAL A 190 23.38 7.84 -8.99
C VAL A 190 24.81 7.87 -8.43
N PRO A 191 25.08 8.62 -7.36
CA PRO A 191 26.41 8.67 -6.77
C PRO A 191 26.75 7.36 -6.07
N ALA A 192 28.05 7.07 -5.92
CA ALA A 192 28.51 6.07 -4.97
C ALA A 192 28.21 6.54 -3.54
N LEU A 193 27.76 5.62 -2.69
CA LEU A 193 27.38 5.91 -1.30
C LEU A 193 28.28 5.10 -0.37
N GLN A 194 28.48 5.60 0.85
CA GLN A 194 29.25 4.88 1.88
C GLN A 194 28.49 3.67 2.45
N TYR A 195 27.16 3.73 2.44
CA TYR A 195 26.28 2.69 2.96
C TYR A 195 25.18 2.41 1.95
N CYS A 196 24.76 1.14 1.85
CA CYS A 196 23.72 0.72 0.91
C CYS A 196 24.03 1.16 -0.53
N CYS A 197 25.30 1.02 -0.94
CA CYS A 197 25.81 1.59 -2.19
C CYS A 197 25.21 0.90 -3.43
N PRO A 198 24.41 1.61 -4.25
CA PRO A 198 23.84 1.03 -5.46
C PRO A 198 24.90 0.79 -6.54
N VAL A 199 25.98 1.57 -6.54
CA VAL A 199 27.08 1.46 -7.51
C VAL A 199 27.85 0.16 -7.29
N GLU A 200 28.27 -0.10 -6.06
CA GLU A 200 28.96 -1.36 -5.69
C GLU A 200 28.07 -2.57 -5.92
N ALA A 201 26.80 -2.51 -5.51
CA ALA A 201 25.89 -3.63 -5.73
C ALA A 201 25.66 -3.93 -7.22
N CYS A 202 25.52 -2.90 -8.06
CA CYS A 202 25.43 -3.10 -9.50
C CYS A 202 26.73 -3.65 -10.08
N GLN A 203 27.89 -3.17 -9.61
CA GLN A 203 29.19 -3.65 -10.05
C GLN A 203 29.38 -5.14 -9.70
N ASP A 204 29.07 -5.54 -8.47
CA ASP A 204 29.14 -6.93 -8.03
C ASP A 204 28.24 -7.85 -8.87
N TRP A 205 27.02 -7.38 -9.17
CA TRP A 205 26.07 -8.12 -9.99
C TRP A 205 26.50 -8.25 -11.45
N LEU A 206 26.96 -7.15 -12.08
CA LEU A 206 27.45 -7.18 -13.45
C LEU A 206 28.72 -8.02 -13.60
N ALA A 207 29.61 -7.97 -12.61
CA ALA A 207 30.80 -8.82 -12.57
C ALA A 207 30.42 -10.32 -12.49
N HIS A 208 29.34 -10.65 -11.76
CA HIS A 208 28.83 -12.02 -11.69
C HIS A 208 28.13 -12.48 -12.98
N LEU A 209 27.46 -11.57 -13.71
CA LEU A 209 26.90 -11.88 -15.03
C LEU A 209 28.01 -12.17 -16.05
N GLY A 210 29.09 -11.38 -16.03
CA GLY A 210 30.21 -11.55 -16.98
C GLY A 210 29.85 -11.20 -18.44
N GLU A 211 28.75 -10.49 -18.66
CA GLU A 211 28.24 -10.10 -19.98
C GLU A 211 28.25 -8.58 -20.16
N ASN A 212 28.35 -8.13 -21.41
CA ASN A 212 28.43 -6.70 -21.75
C ASN A 212 27.12 -6.13 -22.34
N ASP A 213 26.14 -6.99 -22.65
CA ASP A 213 24.88 -6.59 -23.27
C ASP A 213 23.67 -7.39 -22.73
N GLY A 214 22.47 -6.90 -23.05
CA GLY A 214 21.23 -7.56 -22.68
C GLY A 214 20.64 -7.04 -21.37
N PRO A 215 19.59 -7.69 -20.83
CA PRO A 215 18.89 -7.18 -19.65
C PRO A 215 19.76 -7.22 -18.40
N VAL A 216 19.78 -6.13 -17.62
CA VAL A 216 20.50 -6.06 -16.34
C VAL A 216 19.89 -7.02 -15.32
N PHE A 217 18.57 -6.97 -15.13
CA PHE A 217 17.89 -7.81 -14.15
C PHE A 217 17.16 -8.95 -14.85
N ARG A 218 17.68 -10.17 -14.68
CA ARG A 218 17.22 -11.39 -15.34
C ARG A 218 16.46 -12.30 -14.38
N HIS A 219 15.60 -13.16 -14.92
CA HIS A 219 15.02 -14.25 -14.15
C HIS A 219 16.11 -15.25 -13.74
N ILE A 220 16.04 -15.74 -12.51
CA ILE A 220 16.95 -16.75 -11.98
C ILE A 220 16.09 -17.87 -11.41
N ASN A 221 16.30 -19.10 -11.88
CA ASN A 221 15.53 -20.24 -11.43
C ASN A 221 16.00 -20.73 -10.04
N ARG A 222 15.31 -21.72 -9.47
CA ARG A 222 15.64 -22.26 -8.13
C ARG A 222 17.01 -22.92 -8.03
N TRP A 223 17.62 -23.27 -9.16
CA TRP A 223 18.93 -23.90 -9.25
C TRP A 223 20.06 -22.91 -9.55
N GLY A 224 19.77 -21.60 -9.54
CA GLY A 224 20.76 -20.55 -9.77
C GLY A 224 21.04 -20.23 -11.24
N HIS A 225 20.38 -20.88 -12.20
CA HIS A 225 20.59 -20.54 -13.61
C HIS A 225 19.93 -19.21 -13.96
N ILE A 226 20.72 -18.34 -14.57
CA ILE A 226 20.32 -17.02 -15.06
C ILE A 226 19.80 -17.19 -16.49
N GLY A 227 18.57 -16.76 -16.75
CA GLY A 227 17.99 -16.80 -18.10
C GLY A 227 18.24 -15.52 -18.89
N ASP A 228 18.07 -15.57 -20.21
CA ASP A 228 18.39 -14.45 -21.11
C ASP A 228 17.32 -13.35 -21.14
N THR A 229 16.17 -13.60 -20.51
CA THR A 229 15.03 -12.69 -20.51
C THR A 229 15.03 -11.78 -19.29
N ALA A 230 14.63 -10.54 -19.50
CA ALA A 230 14.40 -9.58 -18.43
C ALA A 230 13.39 -10.09 -17.40
N LEU A 231 13.58 -9.72 -16.13
CA LEU A 231 12.64 -9.98 -15.06
C LEU A 231 11.29 -9.33 -15.38
N HIS A 232 10.19 -10.04 -15.14
CA HIS A 232 8.85 -9.44 -15.31
C HIS A 232 8.53 -8.46 -14.16
N PRO A 233 7.94 -7.28 -14.41
CA PRO A 233 7.64 -6.28 -13.37
C PRO A 233 6.85 -6.82 -12.16
N ASP A 234 5.89 -7.73 -12.41
CA ASP A 234 5.08 -8.37 -11.35
C ASP A 234 5.92 -9.23 -10.38
N SER A 235 7.11 -9.67 -10.80
CA SER A 235 8.01 -10.47 -9.97
C SER A 235 8.73 -9.62 -8.92
N ILE A 236 8.88 -8.31 -9.16
CA ILE A 236 9.62 -7.40 -8.27
C ILE A 236 9.00 -7.37 -6.88
N ALA A 237 7.67 -7.24 -6.78
CA ALA A 237 7.00 -7.17 -5.48
C ALA A 237 7.20 -8.47 -4.69
N ARG A 238 7.12 -9.63 -5.36
CA ARG A 238 7.31 -10.94 -4.73
C ARG A 238 8.74 -11.12 -4.24
N LEU A 239 9.73 -10.81 -5.09
CA LEU A 239 11.15 -10.85 -4.78
C LEU A 239 11.47 -9.93 -3.60
N PHE A 240 11.01 -8.68 -3.66
CA PHE A 240 11.27 -7.70 -2.63
C PHE A 240 10.69 -8.10 -1.27
N ARG A 241 9.43 -8.58 -1.25
CA ARG A 241 8.80 -9.10 -0.02
C ARG A 241 9.55 -10.26 0.58
N ARG A 242 10.01 -11.20 -0.25
CA ARG A 242 10.82 -12.34 0.20
C ARG A 242 12.10 -11.86 0.88
N VAL A 243 12.86 -10.99 0.21
CA VAL A 243 14.14 -10.47 0.75
C VAL A 243 13.92 -9.70 2.06
N LEU A 244 12.85 -8.91 2.16
CA LEU A 244 12.48 -8.24 3.41
C LEU A 244 12.12 -9.23 4.52
N LYS A 245 11.38 -10.30 4.21
CA LYS A 245 11.05 -11.36 5.18
C LYS A 245 12.30 -12.06 5.68
N ASP A 246 13.19 -12.44 4.76
CA ASP A 246 14.43 -13.13 5.09
C ASP A 246 15.34 -12.25 5.96
N ALA A 247 15.30 -10.93 5.75
CA ALA A 247 15.99 -9.94 6.58
C ALA A 247 15.29 -9.62 7.92
N GLY A 248 14.14 -10.22 8.21
CA GLY A 248 13.38 -9.98 9.45
C GLY A 248 12.66 -8.63 9.52
N VAL A 249 12.34 -8.02 8.37
CA VAL A 249 11.59 -6.75 8.33
C VAL A 249 10.10 -7.01 8.53
N GLU A 250 9.52 -6.37 9.54
CA GLU A 250 8.10 -6.49 9.87
C GLU A 250 7.16 -5.99 8.76
N ALA A 251 5.99 -6.62 8.67
CA ALA A 251 4.95 -6.30 7.70
C ALA A 251 5.46 -6.27 6.25
N ALA A 252 6.42 -7.15 5.91
CA ALA A 252 7.02 -7.25 4.58
C ALA A 252 5.97 -7.34 3.45
N ASP A 253 4.84 -8.02 3.68
CA ASP A 253 3.78 -8.20 2.68
C ASP A 253 3.07 -6.90 2.27
N THR A 254 3.20 -5.83 3.06
CA THR A 254 2.62 -4.51 2.75
C THR A 254 3.41 -3.74 1.70
N PHE A 255 4.65 -4.16 1.40
CA PHE A 255 5.51 -3.48 0.44
C PHE A 255 5.19 -3.87 -1.01
N SER A 256 5.54 -2.98 -1.95
CA SER A 256 5.39 -3.21 -3.39
C SER A 256 6.53 -2.55 -4.16
N GLY A 257 6.60 -2.73 -5.49
CA GLY A 257 7.61 -2.03 -6.30
C GLY A 257 7.52 -0.49 -6.24
N HIS A 258 6.37 0.09 -5.83
CA HIS A 258 6.25 1.54 -5.64
C HIS A 258 6.85 2.01 -4.30
N SER A 259 7.10 1.10 -3.37
CA SER A 259 7.69 1.42 -2.06
C SER A 259 9.10 1.98 -2.18
N PHE A 260 9.86 1.60 -3.22
CA PHE A 260 11.19 2.16 -3.50
C PHE A 260 11.11 3.66 -3.75
N ARG A 261 10.29 4.05 -4.74
CA ARG A 261 10.13 5.45 -5.15
C ARG A 261 9.54 6.30 -4.04
N ARG A 262 8.59 5.76 -3.26
CA ARG A 262 8.03 6.47 -2.11
C ARG A 262 9.05 6.61 -0.99
N GLY A 263 9.74 5.52 -0.62
CA GLY A 263 10.77 5.55 0.42
C GLY A 263 11.88 6.56 0.13
N PHE A 264 12.37 6.60 -1.10
CA PHE A 264 13.35 7.61 -1.51
C PHE A 264 12.79 9.03 -1.42
N ALA A 265 11.57 9.27 -1.91
CA ALA A 265 10.99 10.61 -1.87
C ALA A 265 10.78 11.10 -0.43
N THR A 266 10.25 10.23 0.45
CA THR A 266 10.12 10.51 1.89
C THR A 266 11.48 10.80 2.52
N TRP A 267 12.49 9.98 2.23
CA TRP A 267 13.85 10.22 2.72
C TRP A 267 14.43 11.55 2.23
N ALA A 268 14.33 11.85 0.93
CA ALA A 268 14.88 13.06 0.34
C ALA A 268 14.22 14.32 0.92
N THR A 269 12.88 14.31 1.05
CA THR A 269 12.14 15.39 1.71
C THR A 269 12.56 15.55 3.17
N SER A 270 12.64 14.45 3.94
CA SER A 270 13.12 14.51 5.33
C SER A 270 14.58 14.96 5.47
N SER A 271 15.37 14.78 4.39
CA SER A 271 16.77 15.24 4.29
C SER A 271 16.89 16.68 3.78
N GLY A 272 15.78 17.42 3.69
CA GLY A 272 15.77 18.84 3.32
C GLY A 272 15.91 19.12 1.82
N TRP A 273 15.69 18.14 0.94
CA TRP A 273 15.72 18.38 -0.50
C TRP A 273 14.56 19.30 -0.90
N ASP A 274 14.88 20.36 -1.65
CA ASP A 274 13.84 21.18 -2.24
C ASP A 274 13.05 20.42 -3.31
N THR A 275 11.82 20.89 -3.57
CA THR A 275 10.91 20.22 -4.51
C THR A 275 11.47 20.18 -5.94
N LYS A 276 12.22 21.21 -6.37
CA LYS A 276 12.77 21.29 -7.72
C LYS A 276 13.88 20.26 -7.93
N ALA A 277 14.82 20.15 -6.99
CA ALA A 277 15.87 19.15 -6.98
C ALA A 277 15.29 17.72 -6.94
N LEU A 278 14.27 17.51 -6.09
CA LEU A 278 13.58 16.22 -6.01
C LEU A 278 12.88 15.87 -7.33
N MET A 279 12.16 16.82 -7.94
CA MET A 279 11.51 16.64 -9.24
C MET A 279 12.51 16.33 -10.36
N GLU A 280 13.62 17.07 -10.40
CA GLU A 280 14.68 16.87 -11.38
C GLU A 280 15.28 15.48 -11.24
N TYR A 281 15.70 15.12 -10.02
CA TYR A 281 16.29 13.82 -9.72
C TYR A 281 15.32 12.69 -10.08
N VAL A 282 14.14 12.64 -9.46
CA VAL A 282 13.15 11.57 -9.64
C VAL A 282 12.54 11.56 -11.05
N GLY A 283 12.60 12.68 -11.77
CA GLY A 283 12.10 12.85 -13.12
C GLY A 283 10.58 13.07 -13.19
N TRP A 284 10.03 13.78 -12.20
CA TRP A 284 8.65 14.27 -12.25
C TRP A 284 8.58 15.52 -13.12
N ARG A 285 7.60 15.55 -14.04
CA ARG A 285 7.33 16.73 -14.89
C ARG A 285 6.25 17.65 -14.32
N ASP A 286 5.46 17.13 -13.40
CA ASP A 286 4.29 17.80 -12.82
C ASP A 286 4.50 17.94 -11.32
N ALA A 287 4.37 19.18 -10.82
CA ALA A 287 4.54 19.51 -9.41
C ALA A 287 3.47 18.84 -8.54
N GLN A 288 2.24 18.69 -9.05
CA GLN A 288 1.17 18.00 -8.30
C GLN A 288 1.50 16.53 -8.05
N SER A 289 2.21 15.90 -8.98
CA SER A 289 2.71 14.53 -8.79
C SER A 289 3.81 14.45 -7.74
N ALA A 290 4.63 15.50 -7.56
CA ALA A 290 5.68 15.58 -6.55
C ALA A 290 5.12 15.86 -5.16
N LEU A 291 4.15 16.79 -5.06
CA LEU A 291 3.48 17.17 -3.81
C LEU A 291 2.76 16.01 -3.12
N ARG A 292 2.43 14.93 -3.84
CA ARG A 292 1.89 13.69 -3.24
C ARG A 292 2.90 12.93 -2.38
N TYR A 293 4.19 13.21 -2.56
CA TYR A 293 5.30 12.54 -1.85
C TYR A 293 6.03 13.47 -0.89
N VAL A 294 5.87 14.77 -1.06
CA VAL A 294 6.23 15.75 -0.03
C VAL A 294 5.18 15.57 1.06
N GLU A 295 5.48 14.80 2.08
CA GLU A 295 4.73 14.91 3.33
C GLU A 295 4.81 16.38 3.72
N SER A 296 3.67 17.06 3.77
CA SER A 296 3.59 18.39 4.32
C SER A 296 4.10 18.27 5.74
N ASP A 297 5.34 18.69 5.96
CA ASP A 297 5.81 19.02 7.29
C ASP A 297 4.70 19.88 7.87
N SER A 298 4.03 19.35 8.90
CA SER A 298 2.96 20.09 9.55
C SER A 298 3.50 21.49 9.81
N PRO A 299 2.74 22.58 9.60
CA PRO A 299 3.23 23.92 9.94
C PRO A 299 3.75 23.98 11.39
N PHE A 300 3.36 23.00 12.23
CA PHE A 300 3.88 22.77 13.57
C PHE A 300 5.23 22.06 13.66
N SER A 301 5.70 21.24 12.71
CA SER A 301 6.98 20.51 12.87
C SER A 301 8.19 21.44 12.87
N HIS A 302 8.16 22.52 12.11
CA HIS A 302 9.15 23.60 12.21
C HIS A 302 8.97 24.46 13.47
N ALA A 303 7.73 24.78 13.83
CA ALA A 303 7.44 25.57 15.04
C ALA A 303 7.86 24.81 16.32
N LEU A 304 7.61 23.51 16.40
CA LEU A 304 7.97 22.63 17.52
C LEU A 304 9.50 22.48 17.67
N LYS A 305 10.25 22.50 16.56
CA LYS A 305 11.73 22.52 16.59
C LYS A 305 12.31 23.87 17.05
N GLN A 306 11.53 24.94 16.96
CA GLN A 306 11.93 26.30 17.36
C GLN A 306 11.46 26.68 18.76
N ILE A 307 10.60 25.88 19.39
CA ILE A 307 10.35 26.00 20.83
C ILE A 307 11.68 25.67 21.51
N PRO A 308 12.30 26.61 22.25
CA PRO A 308 13.49 26.31 23.03
C PRO A 308 13.17 25.10 23.91
N ALA A 309 13.99 24.05 23.86
CA ALA A 309 13.93 23.05 24.91
C ALA A 309 14.08 23.82 26.23
N PRO A 310 13.16 23.66 27.20
CA PRO A 310 13.26 24.40 28.44
C PRO A 310 14.66 24.18 28.99
N GLU A 311 15.39 25.27 29.20
CA GLU A 311 16.64 25.23 29.95
C GLU A 311 16.35 24.40 31.20
N THR A 312 17.22 23.43 31.48
CA THR A 312 17.16 22.62 32.68
C THR A 312 17.22 23.53 33.90
N SER A 313 16.07 24.08 34.29
CA SER A 313 15.86 24.74 35.54
C SER A 313 15.95 23.63 36.59
N GLN A 314 16.98 23.72 37.41
CA GLN A 314 17.09 22.93 38.63
C GLN A 314 15.84 23.21 39.45
N GLY A 315 14.95 22.21 39.49
CA GLY A 315 13.58 22.38 39.94
C GLY A 315 12.56 22.06 38.85
N ALA A 316 12.77 20.97 38.09
CA ALA A 316 11.68 20.37 37.34
C ALA A 316 10.51 20.16 38.33
N PRO A 317 9.28 20.64 38.05
CA PRO A 317 8.14 20.14 38.78
C PRO A 317 8.19 18.63 38.58
N ARG A 318 8.33 17.87 39.67
CA ARG A 318 8.19 16.42 39.65
C ARG A 318 6.90 16.16 38.89
N LEU A 319 7.02 15.61 37.68
CA LEU A 319 5.87 15.02 37.00
C LEU A 319 5.27 14.08 38.03
N VAL A 320 4.07 14.42 38.49
CA VAL A 320 3.24 13.47 39.21
C VAL A 320 3.22 12.24 38.29
N PRO A 321 3.60 11.05 38.77
CA PRO A 321 3.52 9.85 37.94
C PRO A 321 2.13 9.82 37.29
N PRO A 322 1.99 9.36 36.02
CA PRO A 322 0.71 9.35 35.34
C PRO A 322 -0.33 8.83 36.31
N SER A 323 -1.33 9.67 36.58
CA SER A 323 -2.44 9.34 37.47
C SER A 323 -2.88 7.94 37.09
N SER A 324 -2.75 7.01 38.03
CA SER A 324 -3.12 5.61 37.86
C SER A 324 -4.44 5.55 37.09
N ALA A 325 -4.49 4.78 35.99
CA ALA A 325 -5.70 4.60 35.18
C ALA A 325 -6.92 4.58 36.10
N LYS A 326 -7.84 5.52 35.92
CA LYS A 326 -9.01 5.61 36.79
C LYS A 326 -9.91 4.43 36.42
N SER A 327 -9.88 3.39 37.24
CA SER A 327 -10.79 2.26 37.10
C SER A 327 -12.22 2.75 37.41
N ARG A 328 -13.06 2.87 36.38
CA ARG A 328 -14.49 3.18 36.51
C ARG A 328 -15.27 1.88 36.69
N LYS A 329 -16.24 1.86 37.60
CA LYS A 329 -17.15 0.74 37.80
C LYS A 329 -18.48 1.10 37.15
N LEU A 330 -18.84 0.41 36.08
CA LEU A 330 -20.06 0.68 35.32
C LEU A 330 -21.05 -0.45 35.48
N ILE A 331 -22.34 -0.14 35.32
CA ILE A 331 -23.43 -1.10 35.31
C ILE A 331 -23.95 -1.19 33.87
N VAL A 332 -23.97 -2.40 33.31
CA VAL A 332 -24.47 -2.70 31.98
C VAL A 332 -25.76 -3.49 32.12
N GLU A 333 -26.87 -2.92 31.65
CA GLU A 333 -28.16 -3.58 31.56
C GLU A 333 -28.38 -4.05 30.12
N VAL A 334 -28.83 -5.30 29.96
CA VAL A 334 -28.99 -5.92 28.64
C VAL A 334 -30.34 -6.65 28.58
N ALA A 335 -31.26 -6.07 27.82
CA ALA A 335 -32.52 -6.70 27.45
C ALA A 335 -32.37 -7.32 26.05
N LEU A 336 -32.74 -8.60 25.91
CA LEU A 336 -32.64 -9.35 24.66
C LEU A 336 -33.99 -9.96 24.34
N GLU A 337 -34.52 -9.65 23.16
CA GLU A 337 -35.77 -10.20 22.65
C GLU A 337 -35.55 -10.93 21.34
N GLY A 338 -36.07 -12.15 21.24
CA GLY A 338 -35.97 -12.93 20.00
C GLY A 338 -36.94 -12.39 18.96
N GLN A 339 -36.49 -12.23 17.71
CA GLN A 339 -37.36 -11.82 16.59
C GLN A 339 -38.46 -12.84 16.26
N LYS A 340 -38.41 -14.05 16.84
CA LYS A 340 -39.45 -15.09 16.75
C LYS A 340 -39.85 -15.57 18.15
N PRO A 341 -41.15 -15.75 18.43
CA PRO A 341 -41.62 -16.21 19.74
C PRO A 341 -41.11 -17.62 20.08
N ARG A 342 -40.74 -17.82 21.36
CA ARG A 342 -40.23 -19.10 21.93
C ARG A 342 -38.88 -19.61 21.37
N SER A 343 -38.05 -18.75 20.79
CA SER A 343 -36.71 -19.15 20.33
C SER A 343 -35.68 -19.18 21.48
N ARG A 344 -34.73 -20.12 21.44
CA ARG A 344 -33.55 -20.16 22.36
C ARG A 344 -32.44 -19.17 21.98
N LYS A 345 -32.69 -18.30 21.00
CA LYS A 345 -31.71 -17.36 20.43
C LYS A 345 -31.28 -16.25 21.41
N PRO A 346 -32.17 -15.70 22.26
CA PRO A 346 -31.77 -14.71 23.28
C PRO A 346 -30.74 -15.27 24.27
N ASP A 347 -30.90 -16.53 24.69
CA ASP A 347 -29.95 -17.18 25.60
C ASP A 347 -28.57 -17.37 24.94
N GLN A 348 -28.54 -17.76 23.66
CA GLN A 348 -27.30 -17.90 22.89
C GLN A 348 -26.61 -16.55 22.60
N ALA A 349 -27.40 -15.51 22.35
CA ALA A 349 -26.88 -14.15 22.18
C ALA A 349 -26.29 -13.64 23.50
N ARG A 350 -26.97 -13.88 24.62
CA ARG A 350 -26.48 -13.52 25.96
C ARG A 350 -25.19 -14.23 26.31
N GLU A 351 -25.08 -15.54 26.06
CA GLU A 351 -23.85 -16.31 26.30
C GLU A 351 -22.69 -15.78 25.44
N ALA A 352 -22.94 -15.43 24.19
CA ALA A 352 -21.92 -14.86 23.31
C ALA A 352 -21.45 -13.47 23.78
N ILE A 353 -22.38 -12.60 24.18
CA ILE A 353 -22.10 -11.27 24.73
C ILE A 353 -21.31 -11.37 26.04
N GLU A 354 -21.70 -12.26 26.95
CA GLU A 354 -20.97 -12.51 28.19
C GLU A 354 -19.53 -12.96 27.91
N ALA A 355 -19.34 -13.86 26.95
CA ALA A 355 -18.04 -14.44 26.63
C ALA A 355 -17.08 -13.50 25.90
N HIS A 356 -17.59 -12.65 24.99
CA HIS A 356 -16.75 -11.84 24.09
C HIS A 356 -16.71 -10.37 24.50
N CYS A 357 -17.85 -9.78 24.86
CA CYS A 357 -17.95 -8.36 25.16
C CYS A 357 -17.69 -8.07 26.65
N LEU A 358 -18.29 -8.84 27.56
CA LEU A 358 -18.25 -8.51 28.99
C LEU A 358 -17.09 -9.18 29.75
N ARG A 359 -16.59 -10.33 29.29
CA ARG A 359 -15.49 -11.06 29.94
C ARG A 359 -14.17 -10.27 29.99
N PRO A 360 -13.74 -9.53 28.95
CA PRO A 360 -12.51 -8.72 29.00
C PRO A 360 -12.49 -7.73 30.17
N PHE A 361 -13.65 -7.21 30.56
CA PHE A 361 -13.79 -6.23 31.65
C PHE A 361 -13.98 -6.85 33.04
N LYS A 362 -13.71 -8.15 33.20
CA LYS A 362 -13.89 -8.91 34.45
C LYS A 362 -15.31 -8.71 35.02
N SER A 363 -16.31 -8.84 34.15
CA SER A 363 -17.72 -8.60 34.50
C SER A 363 -18.24 -9.52 35.59
N HIS A 364 -19.14 -9.00 36.43
CA HIS A 364 -19.86 -9.76 37.46
C HIS A 364 -21.36 -9.52 37.32
N ARG A 365 -22.13 -10.59 37.09
CA ARG A 365 -23.59 -10.50 36.97
C ARG A 365 -24.23 -10.26 38.35
N GLN A 366 -25.05 -9.23 38.47
CA GLN A 366 -25.70 -8.82 39.71
C GLN A 366 -27.08 -9.48 39.88
N LYS A 367 -27.61 -9.44 41.11
CA LYS A 367 -28.99 -9.85 41.43
C LYS A 367 -29.97 -8.88 40.77
N GLY A 368 -30.49 -9.27 39.60
CA GLY A 368 -31.34 -8.41 38.76
C GLY A 368 -31.07 -8.58 37.26
N GLY A 369 -29.95 -9.22 36.89
CA GLY A 369 -29.62 -9.53 35.49
C GLY A 369 -28.67 -8.53 34.82
N ALA A 370 -28.40 -7.39 35.46
CA ALA A 370 -27.37 -6.42 35.06
C ALA A 370 -25.94 -6.95 35.33
N TYR A 371 -24.95 -6.38 34.65
CA TYR A 371 -23.54 -6.73 34.78
C TYR A 371 -22.74 -5.55 35.30
N GLN A 372 -21.87 -5.79 36.27
CA GLN A 372 -20.89 -4.80 36.69
C GLN A 372 -19.58 -5.03 35.96
N ILE A 373 -19.12 -4.03 35.22
CA ILE A 373 -17.84 -4.06 34.52
C ILE A 373 -16.87 -3.05 35.11
N ARG A 374 -15.57 -3.30 34.94
CA ARG A 374 -14.52 -2.35 35.28
C ARG A 374 -13.78 -1.93 34.03
N VAL A 375 -13.83 -0.63 33.72
CA VAL A 375 -13.17 -0.05 32.56
C VAL A 375 -12.00 0.80 33.05
N GLU A 376 -10.82 0.59 32.45
CA GLU A 376 -9.61 1.34 32.75
C GLU A 376 -9.42 2.40 31.66
N ALA A 377 -9.63 3.65 32.02
CA ALA A 377 -9.46 4.80 31.13
C ALA A 377 -8.62 5.89 31.79
N ASN A 378 -7.78 6.54 31.00
CA ASN A 378 -6.93 7.64 31.45
C ASN A 378 -7.61 9.00 31.28
N THR A 379 -8.57 9.09 30.37
CA THR A 379 -9.40 10.28 30.06
C THR A 379 -10.86 9.89 29.87
N ASP A 380 -11.78 10.83 30.03
CA ASP A 380 -13.21 10.56 29.83
C ASP A 380 -13.53 10.31 28.33
N ASP A 381 -12.84 10.99 27.38
CA ASP A 381 -12.93 10.68 25.94
C ASP A 381 -12.54 9.21 25.62
N GLN A 382 -11.51 8.68 26.30
CA GLN A 382 -11.06 7.30 26.12
C GLN A 382 -12.07 6.31 26.70
N LEU A 383 -12.76 6.69 27.78
CA LEU A 383 -13.85 5.90 28.36
C LEU A 383 -15.01 5.84 27.37
N GLU A 384 -15.46 6.97 26.85
CA GLU A 384 -16.57 7.03 25.89
C GLU A 384 -16.29 6.18 24.65
N GLU A 385 -15.11 6.30 24.04
CA GLU A 385 -14.74 5.50 22.86
C GLU A 385 -14.82 3.99 23.14
N GLN A 386 -14.32 3.53 24.29
CA GLN A 386 -14.40 2.12 24.69
C GLN A 386 -15.84 1.65 24.94
N LEU A 387 -16.73 2.51 25.44
CA LEU A 387 -18.13 2.16 25.68
C LEU A 387 -18.93 2.08 24.38
N TYR A 388 -18.70 2.98 23.43
CA TYR A 388 -19.33 2.90 22.11
C TYR A 388 -18.90 1.64 21.35
N GLU A 389 -17.61 1.30 21.36
CA GLU A 389 -17.13 0.06 20.73
C GLU A 389 -17.78 -1.19 21.36
N LEU A 390 -17.94 -1.19 22.69
CA LEU A 390 -18.59 -2.28 23.42
C LEU A 390 -20.08 -2.42 23.05
N ILE A 391 -20.81 -1.29 22.99
CA ILE A 391 -22.23 -1.25 22.62
C ILE A 391 -22.41 -1.76 21.17
N ASP A 392 -21.59 -1.28 20.24
CA ASP A 392 -21.63 -1.69 18.84
C ASP A 392 -21.38 -3.20 18.66
N GLU A 393 -20.40 -3.76 19.37
CA GLU A 393 -20.10 -5.20 19.31
C GLU A 393 -21.27 -6.04 19.84
N MET A 394 -21.92 -5.60 20.93
CA MET A 394 -23.09 -6.26 21.50
C MET A 394 -24.30 -6.20 20.56
N HIS A 395 -24.52 -5.08 19.86
CA HIS A 395 -25.53 -4.95 18.81
C HIS A 395 -25.26 -5.90 17.64
N GLN A 396 -24.01 -6.00 17.20
CA GLN A 396 -23.64 -6.90 16.10
C GLN A 396 -23.90 -8.37 16.47
N ILE A 397 -23.49 -8.79 17.68
CA ILE A 397 -23.73 -10.16 18.16
C ILE A 397 -25.23 -10.46 18.26
N ALA A 398 -26.04 -9.52 18.78
CA ALA A 398 -27.48 -9.71 18.86
C ALA A 398 -28.14 -9.84 17.48
N SER A 399 -27.75 -8.99 16.54
CA SER A 399 -28.21 -9.00 15.14
C SER A 399 -27.88 -10.31 14.44
N ASP A 400 -26.63 -10.78 14.54
CA ASP A 400 -26.18 -12.06 13.96
C ASP A 400 -26.97 -13.26 14.49
N LYS A 401 -27.43 -13.17 15.74
CA LYS A 401 -28.26 -14.21 16.37
C LYS A 401 -29.76 -14.00 16.13
N GLY A 402 -30.17 -12.92 15.46
CA GLY A 402 -31.57 -12.59 15.15
C GLY A 402 -32.36 -12.18 16.39
N CYS A 403 -31.76 -11.37 17.25
CA CYS A 403 -32.37 -10.79 18.45
C CYS A 403 -32.36 -9.26 18.35
N TRP A 404 -33.38 -8.63 18.93
CA TRP A 404 -33.33 -7.23 19.31
C TRP A 404 -32.61 -7.11 20.65
N ILE A 405 -31.83 -6.05 20.83
CA ILE A 405 -31.10 -5.77 22.05
C ILE A 405 -31.29 -4.31 22.42
N GLU A 406 -31.57 -4.07 23.70
CA GLU A 406 -31.46 -2.76 24.33
C GLU A 406 -30.34 -2.84 25.35
N ILE A 407 -29.41 -1.89 25.28
CA ILE A 407 -28.23 -1.81 26.13
C ILE A 407 -28.31 -0.48 26.85
N MET A 408 -27.99 -0.48 28.13
CA MET A 408 -27.79 0.75 28.87
C MET A 408 -26.60 0.57 29.79
N ILE A 409 -25.59 1.41 29.61
CA ILE A 409 -24.42 1.48 30.47
C ILE A 409 -24.57 2.73 31.34
N THR A 410 -24.41 2.59 32.65
CA THR A 410 -24.53 3.71 33.59
C THR A 410 -23.31 3.77 34.49
N ASP A 411 -22.74 4.96 34.67
CA ASP A 411 -21.77 5.23 35.74
C ASP A 411 -22.52 5.66 37.01
N PRO A 412 -22.58 4.82 38.06
CA PRO A 412 -23.29 5.14 39.29
C PRO A 412 -22.63 6.29 40.09
N ALA A 413 -21.39 6.67 39.78
CA ALA A 413 -20.69 7.76 40.45
C ALA A 413 -21.00 9.13 39.84
N THR A 414 -21.22 9.21 38.52
CA THR A 414 -21.52 10.48 37.82
C THR A 414 -22.98 10.59 37.41
N GLY A 415 -23.70 9.47 37.26
CA GLY A 415 -25.05 9.41 36.72
C GLY A 415 -25.13 9.47 35.21
N GLU A 416 -23.98 9.42 34.51
CA GLU A 416 -23.92 9.40 33.05
C GLU A 416 -24.38 8.04 32.50
N THR A 417 -25.03 8.08 31.34
CA THR A 417 -25.61 6.92 30.67
C THR A 417 -25.19 6.88 29.20
N TRP A 418 -24.95 5.68 28.69
CA TRP A 418 -24.65 5.38 27.29
C TRP A 418 -25.59 4.26 26.82
N ASP A 419 -26.27 4.45 25.69
CA ASP A 419 -27.27 3.53 25.13
C ASP A 419 -26.98 3.08 23.70
#